data_AF-A0AB34H5J9-F1
#
_entry.id   AF-A0AB34H5J9-F1
#
_cell.length_a   1.000
_cell.length_b   1.000
_cell.length_c   1.000
_cell.angle_alpha   90.00
_cell.angle_beta   90.00
_cell.angle_gamma   90.00
#
_symmetry.space_group_name_H-M   'P 1'
#
loop_
_entity.id
_entity.type
_entity.pdbx_description
1 polymer ?
#
loop_
_entity_poly.entity_id
_entity_poly.type
_entity_poly.pdbx_seq_one_letter_code
_entity_poly.pdbx_strand_id
1 'polypeptide(L)'
;MTVYAKFGKNVYLPKDAEFYFIYNGSHQRHIVIAERTEDNVLQSSVPGHRLQETVTVSVCLCSEGYSPVTMGSDSVTYVDNMACRLARLLVTQADRLTASSHQTLLTPFALTAGALPALDEELVLALTHLELPLGWTVLGNSSLEGS
;
A
#
# COMPACT_ATOMS: atom_id res chain seq x y z
N MET A 1 -6.40 6.05 -5.03
CA MET A 1 -5.60 6.33 -6.25
C MET A 1 -6.05 5.37 -7.34
N THR A 2 -6.17 5.84 -8.58
CA THR A 2 -6.60 5.02 -9.72
C THR A 2 -5.54 5.12 -10.81
N VAL A 3 -5.23 4.00 -11.46
CA VAL A 3 -4.35 3.97 -12.64
C VAL A 3 -5.16 3.64 -13.87
N TYR A 4 -4.71 4.14 -15.02
CA TYR A 4 -5.38 3.98 -16.31
C TYR A 4 -4.44 3.31 -17.30
N ALA A 5 -4.96 2.33 -18.03
CA ALA A 5 -4.31 1.76 -19.19
C ALA A 5 -5.08 2.19 -20.44
N LYS A 6 -4.43 3.02 -21.26
CA LYS A 6 -4.98 3.51 -22.53
C LYS A 6 -4.30 2.80 -23.69
N PHE A 7 -5.06 2.01 -24.42
CA PHE A 7 -4.56 1.27 -25.57
C PHE A 7 -4.67 2.09 -26.85
N GLY A 8 -3.76 1.85 -27.79
CA GLY A 8 -3.83 2.45 -29.12
C GLY A 8 -5.15 2.12 -29.81
N LYS A 9 -5.64 2.99 -30.70
CA LYS A 9 -6.92 2.78 -31.40
C LYS A 9 -6.95 1.52 -32.28
N ASN A 10 -5.79 0.97 -32.60
CA ASN A 10 -5.60 -0.27 -33.34
C ASN A 10 -5.65 -1.53 -32.46
N VAL A 11 -5.75 -1.39 -31.14
CA VAL A 11 -5.89 -2.50 -30.20
C VAL A 11 -7.36 -2.70 -29.90
N TYR A 12 -7.87 -3.89 -30.21
CA TYR A 12 -9.25 -4.27 -29.88
C TYR A 12 -9.29 -4.90 -28.49
N LEU A 13 -10.18 -4.40 -27.63
CA LEU A 13 -10.47 -4.96 -26.31
C LEU A 13 -11.83 -5.68 -26.38
N PRO A 14 -11.89 -7.03 -26.43
CA PRO A 14 -13.15 -7.79 -26.51
C PRO A 14 -14.12 -7.42 -25.38
N LYS A 15 -15.41 -7.30 -25.68
CA LYS A 15 -16.43 -6.84 -24.70
C LYS A 15 -16.82 -7.92 -23.69
N ASP A 16 -16.63 -9.17 -24.07
CA ASP A 16 -16.95 -10.40 -23.36
C ASP A 16 -15.74 -10.97 -22.58
N ALA A 17 -14.57 -10.35 -22.71
CA ALA A 17 -13.39 -10.77 -21.97
C ALA A 17 -13.22 -10.01 -20.65
N GLU A 18 -12.61 -10.70 -19.69
CA GLU A 18 -12.21 -10.10 -18.42
C GLU A 18 -10.80 -9.53 -18.53
N PHE A 19 -10.58 -8.42 -17.83
CA PHE A 19 -9.28 -7.77 -17.81
C PHE A 19 -8.83 -7.59 -16.36
N TYR A 20 -7.53 -7.70 -16.14
CA TYR A 20 -6.94 -7.63 -14.80
C TYR A 20 -5.71 -6.75 -14.81
N PHE A 21 -5.57 -5.93 -13.77
CA PHE A 21 -4.31 -5.29 -13.42
C PHE A 21 -3.55 -6.18 -12.43
N ILE A 22 -2.32 -6.53 -12.80
CA ILE A 22 -1.41 -7.32 -11.97
C ILE A 22 -0.31 -6.38 -11.47
N TYR A 23 -0.33 -6.07 -10.18
CA TYR A 23 0.72 -5.33 -9.50
C TYR A 23 1.71 -6.33 -8.93
N ASN A 24 2.90 -6.40 -9.50
CA ASN A 24 3.92 -7.39 -9.15
C ASN A 24 5.10 -6.69 -8.47
N GLY A 25 5.09 -6.69 -7.14
CA GLY A 25 6.20 -6.26 -6.31
C GLY A 25 7.14 -7.41 -5.93
N SER A 26 8.16 -7.09 -5.16
CA SER A 26 9.20 -8.03 -4.72
C SER A 26 8.66 -9.13 -3.81
N HIS A 27 7.76 -8.78 -2.89
CA HIS A 27 7.19 -9.71 -1.90
C HIS A 27 5.67 -9.84 -1.97
N GLN A 28 5.00 -8.95 -2.71
CA GLN A 28 3.55 -8.93 -2.83
C GLN A 28 3.12 -8.85 -4.29
N ARG A 29 2.16 -9.70 -4.66
CA ARG A 29 1.46 -9.64 -5.93
C ARG A 29 -0.01 -9.36 -5.66
N HIS A 30 -0.57 -8.36 -6.33
CA HIS A 30 -1.99 -8.05 -6.30
C HIS A 30 -2.60 -8.26 -7.68
N ILE A 31 -3.77 -8.88 -7.74
CA ILE A 31 -4.54 -9.07 -8.97
C ILE A 31 -5.88 -8.37 -8.73
N VAL A 32 -6.17 -7.37 -9.55
CA VAL A 32 -7.36 -6.53 -9.41
C VAL A 32 -8.13 -6.57 -10.73
N ILE A 33 -9.43 -6.81 -10.67
CA ILE A 33 -10.28 -6.76 -11.85
C ILE A 33 -10.28 -5.34 -12.41
N ALA A 34 -10.11 -5.22 -13.73
CA ALA A 34 -10.12 -3.94 -14.41
C ALA A 34 -11.56 -3.50 -14.69
N GLU A 35 -11.81 -2.22 -14.52
CA GLU A 35 -13.05 -1.59 -14.95
C GLU A 35 -12.83 -0.93 -16.31
N ARG A 36 -13.76 -1.15 -17.25
CA ARG A 36 -13.73 -0.48 -18.55
C ARG A 36 -14.45 0.85 -18.47
N THR A 37 -13.77 1.94 -18.80
CA THR A 37 -14.35 3.29 -18.83
C THR A 37 -14.66 3.76 -20.25
N GLU A 38 -13.86 3.33 -21.23
CA GLU A 38 -14.05 3.61 -22.66
C GLU A 38 -13.70 2.36 -23.49
N ASP A 39 -13.97 2.38 -24.80
CA ASP A 39 -13.70 1.23 -25.68
C ASP A 39 -12.23 0.75 -25.63
N ASN A 40 -11.28 1.66 -25.39
CA ASN A 40 -9.85 1.40 -25.34
C ASN A 40 -9.18 1.84 -24.02
N VAL A 41 -9.96 2.09 -22.96
CA VAL A 41 -9.44 2.53 -21.66
C VAL A 41 -9.94 1.61 -20.55
N LEU A 42 -8.99 1.08 -19.79
CA LEU A 42 -9.22 0.31 -18.58
C LEU A 42 -8.67 1.05 -17.37
N GLN A 43 -9.28 0.86 -16.20
CA GLN A 43 -8.81 1.42 -14.95
C GLN A 43 -8.78 0.37 -13.83
N SER A 44 -7.96 0.64 -12.81
CA SER A 44 -7.94 -0.12 -11.56
C SER A 44 -7.65 0.80 -10.39
N SER A 45 -8.29 0.53 -9.26
CA SER A 45 -7.86 1.09 -7.98
C SER A 45 -6.50 0.48 -7.60
N VAL A 46 -5.59 1.33 -7.10
CA VAL A 46 -4.28 0.87 -6.64
C VAL A 46 -4.45 0.19 -5.27
N PRO A 47 -4.08 -1.10 -5.13
CA PRO A 47 -4.24 -1.83 -3.88
C PRO A 47 -3.30 -1.31 -2.79
N GLY A 48 -3.66 -1.52 -1.52
CA GLY A 48 -2.75 -1.27 -0.40
C GLY A 48 -1.51 -2.16 -0.51
N HIS A 49 -0.33 -1.59 -0.30
CA HIS A 49 0.95 -2.28 -0.45
C HIS A 49 1.84 -2.04 0.76
N ARG A 50 2.49 -3.09 1.26
CA ARG A 50 3.18 -3.05 2.55
C ARG A 50 4.56 -2.39 2.50
N LEU A 51 5.22 -2.47 1.34
CA LEU A 51 6.58 -2.00 1.15
C LEU A 51 6.59 -0.72 0.31
N GLN A 52 7.52 0.18 0.62
CA GLN A 52 7.88 1.23 -0.32
C GLN A 52 8.76 0.62 -1.41
N GLU A 53 8.20 0.45 -2.60
CA GLU A 53 8.91 -0.09 -3.75
C GLU A 53 8.25 0.34 -5.07
N THR A 54 9.02 0.28 -6.16
CA THR A 54 8.48 0.37 -7.51
C THR A 54 8.05 -1.02 -7.96
N VAL A 55 6.75 -1.19 -8.24
CA VAL A 55 6.18 -2.44 -8.74
C VAL A 55 5.92 -2.34 -10.23
N THR A 56 6.03 -3.47 -10.93
CA THR A 56 5.52 -3.58 -12.30
C THR A 56 4.02 -3.74 -12.27
N VAL A 57 3.30 -3.00 -13.10
CA VAL A 57 1.87 -3.11 -13.29
C VAL A 57 1.60 -3.57 -14.71
N SER A 58 1.02 -4.76 -14.86
CA SER A 58 0.68 -5.33 -16.16
C SER A 58 -0.83 -5.44 -16.32
N VAL A 59 -1.33 -5.23 -17.54
CA VAL A 59 -2.73 -5.52 -17.87
C VAL A 59 -2.81 -6.85 -18.60
N CYS A 60 -3.65 -7.75 -18.11
CA CYS A 60 -3.87 -9.06 -18.70
C CYS A 60 -5.31 -9.20 -19.18
N LEU A 61 -5.47 -9.79 -20.36
CA LEU A 61 -6.72 -10.26 -20.94
C LEU A 61 -6.91 -11.72 -20.55
N CYS A 62 -8.06 -12.05 -19.99
CA CYS A 62 -8.49 -13.42 -19.68
C CYS A 62 -9.78 -13.73 -20.44
N SER A 63 -9.78 -14.80 -21.21
CA SER A 63 -10.95 -15.29 -21.94
C SER A 63 -11.11 -16.78 -21.67
N GLU A 64 -12.36 -17.23 -21.55
CA GLU A 64 -12.66 -18.63 -21.25
C GLU A 64 -12.03 -19.57 -22.29
N GLY A 65 -11.34 -20.61 -21.82
CA GLY A 65 -10.67 -21.59 -22.68
C GLY A 65 -9.30 -21.17 -23.23
N TYR A 66 -8.78 -19.99 -22.88
CA TYR A 66 -7.48 -19.49 -23.32
C TYR A 66 -6.57 -19.10 -22.14
N SER A 67 -5.26 -19.21 -22.35
CA SER A 67 -4.26 -18.71 -21.39
C SER A 67 -4.30 -17.17 -21.33
N PRO A 68 -4.14 -16.55 -20.14
CA PRO A 68 -4.09 -15.10 -20.00
C PRO A 68 -3.01 -14.47 -20.88
N VAL A 69 -3.33 -13.34 -21.50
CA VAL A 69 -2.41 -12.60 -22.39
C VAL A 69 -2.11 -11.23 -21.80
N THR A 70 -0.83 -10.93 -21.57
CA THR A 70 -0.39 -9.58 -21.17
C THR A 70 -0.49 -8.64 -22.35
N MET A 71 -1.27 -7.56 -22.20
CA MET A 71 -1.52 -6.56 -23.23
C MET A 71 -0.54 -5.37 -23.16
N GLY A 72 0.03 -5.12 -21.98
CA GLY A 72 0.98 -4.03 -21.75
C GLY A 72 1.41 -3.99 -20.29
N SER A 73 2.48 -3.24 -20.01
CA SER A 73 3.01 -3.07 -18.66
C SER A 73 3.66 -1.71 -18.48
N ASP A 74 3.57 -1.18 -17.26
CA ASP A 74 4.31 -0.01 -16.79
C ASP A 74 4.67 -0.22 -15.31
N SER A 75 4.92 0.85 -14.56
CA SER A 75 5.32 0.80 -13.16
C SER A 75 4.55 1.80 -12.30
N VAL A 76 4.38 1.45 -11.03
CA VAL A 76 3.86 2.33 -9.99
C VAL A 76 4.81 2.28 -8.81
N THR A 77 5.16 3.45 -8.28
CA THR A 77 5.99 3.56 -7.08
C THR A 77 5.09 3.75 -5.86
N TYR A 78 5.07 2.75 -4.98
CA TYR A 78 4.50 2.91 -3.64
C TYR A 78 5.48 3.71 -2.80
N VAL A 79 4.97 4.78 -2.20
CA VAL A 79 5.72 5.62 -1.27
C VAL A 79 5.03 5.58 0.07
N ASP A 80 5.83 5.58 1.14
CA ASP A 80 5.28 5.57 2.47
C ASP A 80 4.58 6.89 2.78
N ASN A 81 3.32 6.81 3.20
CA ASN A 81 2.66 7.93 3.84
C ASN A 81 3.19 8.12 5.28
N MET A 82 2.73 9.21 5.91
CA MET A 82 3.13 9.56 7.27
C MET A 82 2.82 8.45 8.28
N ALA A 83 1.64 7.84 8.18
CA ALA A 83 1.20 6.77 9.05
C ALA A 83 2.09 5.52 8.95
N CYS A 84 2.46 5.08 7.75
CA CYS A 84 3.38 3.95 7.53
C CYS A 84 4.76 4.22 8.15
N ARG A 85 5.30 5.43 7.96
CA ARG A 85 6.58 5.82 8.54
C ARG A 85 6.54 5.83 10.07
N LEU A 86 5.44 6.33 10.64
CA LEU A 86 5.24 6.38 12.09
C LEU A 86 5.06 4.98 12.67
N ALA A 87 4.24 4.14 12.05
CA ALA A 87 4.01 2.75 12.45
C ALA A 87 5.34 1.98 12.52
N ARG A 88 6.18 2.06 11.47
CA ARG A 88 7.49 1.39 11.50
C ARG A 88 8.42 1.94 12.58
N LEU A 89 8.39 3.24 12.84
CA LEU A 89 9.19 3.81 13.93
C LEU A 89 8.72 3.29 15.29
N LEU A 90 7.41 3.28 15.54
CA LEU A 90 6.83 2.75 16.79
C LEU A 90 7.17 1.27 16.99
N VAL A 91 7.14 0.47 15.92
CA VAL A 91 7.52 -0.94 15.97
C VAL A 91 9.01 -1.13 16.21
N THR A 92 9.86 -0.40 15.49
CA THR A 92 11.33 -0.57 15.53
C THR A 92 12.01 0.08 16.74
N GLN A 93 11.37 1.03 17.42
CA GLN A 93 11.93 1.74 18.58
C GLN A 93 11.13 1.49 19.86
N ALA A 94 10.22 0.52 19.90
CA ALA A 94 9.29 0.29 21.01
C ALA A 94 9.95 0.19 22.38
N ASP A 95 11.15 -0.39 22.45
CA ASP A 95 11.97 -0.57 23.66
C ASP A 95 12.66 0.72 24.13
N ARG A 96 12.72 1.73 23.28
CA ARG A 96 13.38 3.03 23.53
C ARG A 96 12.40 4.17 23.74
N LEU A 97 11.11 3.93 23.51
CA LEU A 97 10.06 4.91 23.71
C LEU A 97 9.55 4.85 25.15
N THR A 98 9.36 6.03 25.72
CA THR A 98 8.70 6.21 27.03
C THR A 98 7.47 7.07 26.86
N ALA A 99 6.63 7.16 27.90
CA ALA A 99 5.46 8.05 27.91
C ALA A 99 5.82 9.54 27.66
N SER A 100 7.07 9.95 27.90
CA SER A 100 7.56 11.31 27.63
C SER A 100 8.20 11.48 26.26
N SER A 101 8.38 10.43 25.46
CA SER A 101 8.98 10.50 24.11
C SER A 101 8.09 11.15 23.05
N HIS A 102 6.88 11.60 23.39
CA HIS A 102 5.93 12.19 22.44
C HIS A 102 6.55 13.38 21.66
N GLN A 103 7.34 14.24 22.30
CA GLN A 103 7.95 15.39 21.59
C GLN A 103 9.01 14.95 20.56
N THR A 104 9.73 13.86 20.84
CA THR A 104 10.71 13.23 19.94
C THR A 104 10.02 12.57 18.75
N LEU A 105 8.77 12.14 18.90
CA LEU A 105 7.95 11.54 17.84
C LEU A 105 7.20 12.58 17.00
N LEU A 106 6.74 13.68 17.59
CA LEU A 106 5.93 14.69 16.88
C LEU A 106 6.77 15.56 15.94
N THR A 107 8.01 15.87 16.33
CA THR A 107 8.87 16.81 15.58
C THR A 107 9.29 16.28 14.19
N PRO A 108 9.74 15.01 14.03
CA PRO A 108 10.14 14.48 12.72
C PRO A 108 8.98 14.29 11.73
N PHE A 109 7.75 14.26 12.23
CA PHE A 109 6.54 14.04 11.44
C PHE A 109 5.71 15.32 11.25
N ALA A 110 6.14 16.45 11.82
CA ALA A 110 5.45 17.73 11.76
C ALA A 110 3.95 17.63 12.11
N LEU A 111 3.63 16.80 13.12
CA LEU A 111 2.25 16.52 13.49
C LEU A 111 1.61 17.75 14.14
N THR A 112 0.50 18.19 13.56
CA THR A 112 -0.35 19.25 14.12
C THR A 112 -1.58 18.64 14.78
N ALA A 113 -2.17 19.34 15.76
CA ALA A 113 -3.38 18.87 16.44
C ALA A 113 -4.54 18.56 15.48
N GLY A 114 -4.64 19.29 14.36
CA GLY A 114 -5.67 19.07 13.34
C GLY A 114 -5.46 17.83 12.47
N ALA A 115 -4.24 17.29 12.40
CA ALA A 115 -3.92 16.09 11.62
C ALA A 115 -4.12 14.78 12.42
N LEU A 116 -4.22 14.87 13.75
CA LEU A 116 -4.31 13.69 14.63
C LEU A 116 -5.52 12.79 14.34
N PRO A 117 -6.75 13.29 14.09
CA PRO A 117 -7.89 12.42 13.84
C PRO A 117 -7.75 11.57 12.58
N ALA A 118 -7.27 12.17 11.48
CA ALA A 118 -7.06 11.44 10.22
C ALA A 118 -5.88 10.46 10.33
N LEU A 119 -4.85 10.83 11.11
CA LEU A 119 -3.71 9.97 11.35
C LEU A 119 -4.08 8.69 12.12
N ASP A 120 -5.02 8.75 13.07
CA ASP A 120 -5.35 7.62 13.92
C ASP A 120 -5.82 6.40 13.11
N GLU A 121 -6.79 6.59 12.22
CA GLU A 121 -7.28 5.51 11.34
C GLU A 121 -6.19 4.99 10.41
N GLU A 122 -5.42 5.88 9.77
CA GLU A 122 -4.33 5.48 8.89
C GLU A 122 -3.21 4.74 9.64
N LEU A 123 -2.94 5.12 10.89
CA LEU A 123 -1.89 4.52 11.72
C LEU A 123 -2.29 3.13 12.19
N VAL A 124 -3.56 2.94 12.61
CA VAL A 124 -4.08 1.61 12.93
C VAL A 124 -3.96 0.70 11.72
N LEU A 125 -4.41 1.15 10.55
CA LEU A 125 -4.27 0.40 9.31
C LEU A 125 -2.79 0.07 9.03
N ALA A 126 -1.88 1.04 9.12
CA ALA A 126 -0.46 0.81 8.90
C ALA A 126 0.13 -0.25 9.86
N LEU A 127 -0.23 -0.22 11.14
CA LEU A 127 0.23 -1.19 12.14
C LEU A 127 -0.25 -2.61 11.85
N THR A 128 -1.50 -2.79 11.38
CA THR A 128 -2.01 -4.14 11.03
C THR A 128 -1.25 -4.83 9.90
N HIS A 129 -0.49 -4.06 9.11
CA HIS A 129 0.30 -4.55 8.00
C HIS A 129 1.75 -4.87 8.37
N LEU A 130 2.18 -4.55 9.60
CA LEU A 130 3.52 -4.84 10.10
C LEU A 130 3.55 -6.14 10.89
N GLU A 131 4.70 -6.82 10.85
CA GLU A 131 4.98 -7.90 11.79
C GLU A 131 5.36 -7.30 13.14
N LEU A 132 4.48 -7.46 14.13
CA LEU A 132 4.71 -6.95 15.47
C LEU A 132 5.56 -7.96 16.26
N PRO A 133 6.63 -7.51 16.95
CA PRO A 133 7.38 -8.35 17.88
C PRO A 133 6.47 -8.97 18.94
N LEU A 134 6.84 -10.16 19.43
CA LEU A 134 6.09 -10.81 20.51
C LEU A 134 6.04 -9.91 21.75
N GLY A 135 4.84 -9.66 22.27
CA GLY A 135 4.63 -8.81 23.44
C GLY A 135 4.77 -7.31 23.16
N TRP A 136 4.84 -6.90 21.89
CA TRP A 136 4.91 -5.49 21.52
C TRP A 136 3.69 -4.72 22.02
N THR A 137 3.95 -3.58 22.65
CA THR A 137 2.95 -2.56 22.97
C THR A 137 3.48 -1.19 22.62
N VAL A 138 2.59 -0.23 22.34
CA VAL A 138 2.96 1.17 22.10
C VAL A 138 3.67 1.79 23.32
N LEU A 139 3.38 1.28 24.52
CA LEU A 139 3.98 1.74 25.77
C LEU A 139 5.39 1.16 26.02
N GLY A 140 5.86 0.27 25.13
CA GLY A 140 7.09 -0.49 25.32
C GLY A 140 6.95 -1.59 26.36
N ASN A 141 8.08 -2.21 26.71
CA ASN A 141 8.13 -3.15 27.82
C ASN A 141 8.20 -2.35 29.11
N SER A 142 7.17 -2.44 29.96
CA SER A 142 7.24 -1.98 31.34
C SER A 142 8.13 -2.94 32.15
N SER A 143 9.44 -2.97 31.88
CA SER A 143 10.36 -3.34 32.95
C SER A 143 10.21 -2.23 33.97
N LEU A 144 9.56 -2.54 35.11
CA LEU A 144 9.54 -1.66 36.27
C LEU A 144 10.92 -1.04 36.43
N GLU A 145 10.95 0.29 36.59
CA GLU A 145 12.11 1.01 37.07
C GLU A 145 12.70 0.24 38.25
N GLY A 146 13.88 -0.34 38.02
CA GLY A 146 14.67 -1.02 39.02
C GLY A 146 15.90 -0.18 39.30
N SER A 147 15.77 0.74 40.26
CA SER A 147 16.77 1.27 41.22
C SER A 147 16.69 2.79 41.38
#